data_AF-A0A9C7PIK6-F1
#
_entry.id   AF-A0A9C7PIK6-F1
#
_cell.length_a   1.000
_cell.length_b   1.000
_cell.length_c   1.000
_cell.angle_alpha   90.00
_cell.angle_beta   90.00
_cell.angle_gamma   90.00
#
_symmetry.space_group_name_H-M   'P 1'
#
loop_
_entity.id
_entity.type
_entity.pdbx_description
1 polymer ?
#
loop_
_entity_poly.entity_id
_entity_poly.type
_entity_poly.pdbx_seq_one_letter_code
_entity_poly.pdbx_strand_id
1 'polypeptide(L)'
;MLKLIPILVLLILNACGPDYDAASDVTGLQFDGIDDYILIEENVLPDSGDYTISIWVKADSSNVGARTLISQSDTSGSPFYFGSNSGSDLSGKIKMNQDWKSLESSPFYLDNKWHLYTIVNDGTIGDSSIIIDTSLFYVDGVEISTVMGEGKSYPIDERFFIGTMWDSSGEFFSGAIDDISIWDRKLSSKEISSIYNSGIGLDPTIDSLDYKGSENLIAFWPFSEGADSSVSDFSGNGYDGEIFGASWINIDSKLEPVIDSTLIAESQNQNNSYQKEIWGRVSDIDGKSIYGASVILKGTHNDEFKWTTNFQTNRRGDYEINDCQPWDEMIVSMEGYQTQKFNPLDSIFLESPVDITLLMKTEDDELVIDSAMLAEISRQAEENYEMIQYMINSARQNQVVSIPEGVHIISKPITVNKKVNITIQGTLSSSIVLNDIHQPVFIINNSSNIVIQRLSLGHEPTIKGDHDSEVVRINKGNNIYVNSCEISGEAAIGLKAVGVKSLTISSCFIHDNSWFAFSFKDCDNVTIENSQLIDNQEVMYKRSSTVALHSNVIKD
;
A
#
# COMPACT_ATOMS: atom_id res chain seq x y z
N MET A 1 6.14 37.52 -60.36
CA MET A 1 7.26 37.32 -59.41
C MET A 1 6.65 37.29 -58.00
N LEU A 2 5.99 36.18 -57.64
CA LEU A 2 5.48 35.94 -56.29
C LEU A 2 6.60 35.26 -55.51
N LYS A 3 7.10 35.90 -54.45
CA LYS A 3 8.04 35.29 -53.51
C LYS A 3 7.27 34.62 -52.39
N LEU A 4 7.55 33.33 -52.19
CA LEU A 4 7.04 32.49 -51.12
C LEU A 4 7.44 33.04 -49.75
N ILE A 5 6.49 32.95 -48.81
CA ILE A 5 6.69 33.05 -47.36
C ILE A 5 7.05 31.64 -46.87
N PRO A 6 8.14 31.42 -46.12
CA PRO A 6 8.26 30.23 -45.28
C PRO A 6 7.62 30.53 -43.92
N ILE A 7 6.60 29.74 -43.61
CA ILE A 7 5.99 29.62 -42.29
C ILE A 7 7.04 28.98 -41.38
N LEU A 8 7.49 29.72 -40.36
CA LEU A 8 8.25 29.17 -39.26
C LEU A 8 7.26 28.40 -38.38
N VAL A 9 7.21 27.08 -38.56
CA VAL A 9 6.52 26.18 -37.62
C VAL A 9 7.35 26.18 -36.36
N LEU A 10 6.88 26.89 -35.34
CA LEU A 10 7.34 26.72 -33.97
C LEU A 10 6.83 25.34 -33.52
N LEU A 11 7.66 24.31 -33.67
CA LEU A 11 7.46 23.07 -32.93
C LEU A 11 7.70 23.44 -31.47
N ILE A 12 6.61 23.58 -30.72
CA ILE A 12 6.65 23.38 -29.27
C ILE A 12 6.90 21.87 -29.13
N LEU A 13 8.17 21.49 -29.09
CA LEU A 13 8.52 20.24 -28.42
C LEU A 13 8.18 20.52 -26.96
N ASN A 14 7.08 19.94 -26.47
CA ASN A 14 7.06 19.58 -25.06
C ASN A 14 8.28 18.67 -24.92
N ALA A 15 9.31 19.15 -24.25
CA ALA A 15 10.43 18.32 -23.85
C ALA A 15 9.85 17.33 -22.83
N CYS A 16 9.40 16.18 -23.32
CA CYS A 16 9.25 15.01 -22.48
C CYS A 16 10.69 14.56 -22.21
N GLY A 17 11.07 14.40 -20.95
CA GLY A 17 12.32 13.75 -20.59
C GLY A 17 12.40 12.34 -21.19
N PRO A 18 13.57 11.69 -21.14
CA PRO A 18 13.69 10.28 -21.51
C PRO A 18 12.62 9.44 -20.79
N ASP A 19 12.07 8.43 -21.47
CA ASP A 19 11.10 7.50 -20.85
C ASP A 19 11.78 6.78 -19.69
N TYR A 20 11.30 7.00 -18.46
CA TYR A 20 11.74 6.30 -17.26
C TYR A 20 10.97 4.98 -17.09
N ASP A 21 11.67 3.92 -16.69
CA ASP A 21 11.06 2.64 -16.31
C ASP A 21 11.62 2.17 -14.97
N ALA A 22 10.89 2.47 -13.90
CA ALA A 22 11.22 2.08 -12.53
C ALA A 22 11.43 0.58 -12.34
N ALA A 23 10.83 -0.28 -13.19
CA ALA A 23 11.02 -1.73 -13.11
C ALA A 23 12.37 -2.21 -13.68
N SER A 24 13.04 -1.35 -14.45
CA SER A 24 14.34 -1.61 -15.05
C SER A 24 15.50 -0.94 -14.31
N ASP A 25 15.19 -0.04 -13.37
CA ASP A 25 16.16 0.74 -12.64
C ASP A 25 16.84 -0.09 -11.55
N VAL A 26 18.14 -0.29 -11.73
CA VAL A 26 18.99 -1.13 -10.86
C VAL A 26 20.37 -0.51 -10.67
N THR A 27 20.54 0.76 -11.04
CA THR A 27 21.82 1.47 -10.92
C THR A 27 21.69 2.65 -9.97
N GLY A 28 22.84 3.21 -9.59
CA GLY A 28 22.93 4.38 -8.74
C GLY A 28 24.36 4.90 -8.75
N LEU A 29 24.62 5.97 -8.01
CA LEU A 29 25.96 6.57 -7.94
C LEU A 29 26.61 6.39 -6.58
N GLN A 30 27.84 5.87 -6.60
CA GLN A 30 28.70 5.71 -5.43
C GLN A 30 29.68 6.88 -5.34
N PHE A 31 29.78 7.44 -4.14
CA PHE A 31 30.68 8.51 -3.73
C PHE A 31 31.66 7.98 -2.68
N ASP A 32 32.93 8.38 -2.74
CA ASP A 32 34.03 7.85 -1.93
C ASP A 32 34.41 8.71 -0.70
N GLY A 33 33.79 9.88 -0.54
CA GLY A 33 34.03 10.81 0.55
C GLY A 33 35.34 11.60 0.47
N ILE A 34 36.02 11.62 -0.67
CA ILE A 34 37.30 12.32 -0.88
C ILE A 34 37.14 13.55 -1.76
N ASP A 35 36.64 13.39 -2.98
CA ASP A 35 36.48 14.49 -3.95
C ASP A 35 35.32 14.28 -4.94
N ASP A 36 34.41 13.33 -4.65
CA ASP A 36 33.29 12.98 -5.51
C ASP A 36 32.09 13.93 -5.37
N TYR A 37 31.55 14.42 -6.49
CA TYR A 37 30.31 15.20 -6.54
C TYR A 37 29.67 15.23 -7.93
N ILE A 38 28.44 15.73 -8.00
CA ILE A 38 27.74 16.09 -9.26
C ILE A 38 27.48 17.59 -9.25
N LEU A 39 27.74 18.24 -10.38
CA LEU A 39 27.48 19.65 -10.60
C LEU A 39 26.38 19.85 -11.62
N ILE A 40 25.36 20.61 -11.23
CA ILE A 40 24.35 21.18 -12.12
C ILE A 40 24.62 22.70 -12.15
N GLU A 41 24.95 23.22 -13.32
CA GLU A 41 25.35 24.64 -13.48
C GLU A 41 24.17 25.63 -13.34
N GLU A 42 22.95 25.11 -13.34
CA GLU A 42 21.71 25.88 -13.24
C GLU A 42 21.15 25.89 -11.81
N ASN A 43 20.24 26.83 -11.56
CA ASN A 43 19.44 26.91 -10.34
C ASN A 43 18.30 25.89 -10.39
N VAL A 44 18.28 24.95 -9.44
CA VAL A 44 17.28 23.87 -9.41
C VAL A 44 16.22 24.12 -8.34
N LEU A 45 16.65 24.48 -7.13
CA LEU A 45 15.72 24.71 -6.02
C LEU A 45 14.97 26.03 -6.21
N PRO A 46 13.62 26.05 -6.04
CA PRO A 46 12.84 27.28 -6.11
C PRO A 46 13.38 28.39 -5.21
N ASP A 47 13.36 29.62 -5.74
CA ASP A 47 13.78 30.84 -5.05
C ASP A 47 12.67 31.45 -4.14
N SER A 48 11.48 30.85 -4.15
CA SER A 48 10.34 31.19 -3.29
C SER A 48 9.24 30.12 -3.36
N GLY A 49 8.31 30.15 -2.40
CA GLY A 49 7.11 29.33 -2.43
C GLY A 49 7.28 27.90 -1.92
N ASP A 50 6.30 27.06 -2.27
CA ASP A 50 6.28 25.65 -1.89
C ASP A 50 7.33 24.85 -2.67
N TYR A 51 7.99 23.92 -2.00
CA TYR A 51 8.78 22.90 -2.69
C TYR A 51 8.88 21.62 -1.88
N THR A 52 9.14 20.51 -2.57
CA THR A 52 9.50 19.24 -1.94
C THR A 52 10.78 18.71 -2.56
N ILE A 53 11.68 18.15 -1.76
CA ILE A 53 12.89 17.44 -2.21
C ILE A 53 12.86 16.04 -1.62
N SER A 54 13.11 15.02 -2.42
CA SER A 54 13.25 13.63 -1.99
C SER A 54 14.55 13.04 -2.54
N ILE A 55 15.23 12.23 -1.74
CA ILE A 55 16.50 11.61 -2.09
C ILE A 55 16.66 10.26 -1.38
N TRP A 56 17.00 9.21 -2.14
CA TRP A 56 17.41 7.92 -1.58
C TRP A 56 18.91 7.93 -1.30
N VAL A 57 19.29 7.51 -0.10
CA VAL A 57 20.68 7.56 0.37
C VAL A 57 21.04 6.28 1.10
N LYS A 58 22.18 5.70 0.75
CA LYS A 58 22.85 4.63 1.48
C LYS A 58 24.20 5.14 1.98
N ALA A 59 24.21 5.72 3.18
CA ALA A 59 25.41 6.34 3.72
C ALA A 59 26.35 5.33 4.35
N ASP A 60 27.65 5.47 4.06
CA ASP A 60 28.67 4.59 4.64
C ASP A 60 28.71 4.73 6.17
N SER A 61 28.72 3.59 6.89
CA SER A 61 28.77 3.61 8.35
C SER A 61 30.09 4.11 8.93
N SER A 62 31.12 4.22 8.09
CA SER A 62 32.41 4.81 8.43
C SER A 62 32.48 6.32 8.17
N ASN A 63 31.39 6.95 7.74
CA ASN A 63 31.36 8.40 7.57
C ASN A 63 31.76 9.11 8.87
N VAL A 64 32.72 10.03 8.76
CA VAL A 64 33.23 10.81 9.90
C VAL A 64 33.31 12.28 9.55
N GLY A 65 32.78 13.14 10.41
CA GLY A 65 32.72 14.58 10.17
C GLY A 65 31.53 14.97 9.29
N ALA A 66 31.48 16.24 8.90
CA ALA A 66 30.36 16.77 8.13
C ALA A 66 30.37 16.21 6.70
N ARG A 67 29.17 15.90 6.19
CA ARG A 67 28.93 15.39 4.84
C ARG A 67 27.74 16.14 4.27
N THR A 68 27.84 16.62 3.05
CA THR A 68 26.74 17.30 2.37
C THR A 68 26.21 16.40 1.26
N LEU A 69 24.89 16.15 1.28
CA LEU A 69 24.20 15.40 0.24
C LEU A 69 23.80 16.31 -0.91
N ILE A 70 23.19 17.45 -0.60
CA ILE A 70 22.75 18.42 -1.59
C ILE A 70 23.01 19.84 -1.09
N SER A 71 23.40 20.74 -1.98
CA SER A 71 23.55 22.16 -1.65
C SER A 71 23.40 23.09 -2.85
N GLN A 72 23.02 24.34 -2.57
CA GLN A 72 22.86 25.40 -3.58
C GLN A 72 23.23 26.76 -2.96
N SER A 73 24.33 27.39 -3.42
CA SER A 73 24.76 28.75 -3.01
C SER A 73 25.98 29.26 -3.80
N ASP A 74 26.31 30.56 -3.70
CA ASP A 74 27.46 31.23 -4.35
C ASP A 74 28.42 31.97 -3.42
N THR A 75 28.26 31.85 -2.10
CA THR A 75 29.04 32.53 -1.03
C THR A 75 28.52 33.87 -0.50
N SER A 76 27.44 34.47 -1.04
CA SER A 76 26.96 35.80 -0.56
C SER A 76 25.55 35.84 0.06
N GLY A 77 24.77 34.76 -0.06
CA GLY A 77 23.40 34.67 0.41
C GLY A 77 23.14 33.66 1.54
N SER A 78 21.89 33.21 1.63
CA SER A 78 21.47 32.16 2.56
C SER A 78 21.56 30.80 1.86
N PRO A 79 22.58 29.99 2.15
CA PRO A 79 22.79 28.73 1.45
C PRO A 79 21.72 27.71 1.82
N PHE A 80 21.25 26.96 0.83
CA PHE A 80 20.59 25.69 1.09
C PHE A 80 21.66 24.59 1.16
N TYR A 81 21.61 23.78 2.21
CA TYR A 81 22.41 22.57 2.30
C TYR A 81 21.67 21.55 3.18
N PHE A 82 21.80 20.27 2.82
CA PHE A 82 21.32 19.14 3.59
C PHE A 82 22.38 18.03 3.61
N GLY A 83 22.57 17.41 4.77
CA GLY A 83 23.46 16.26 4.94
C GLY A 83 23.63 15.90 6.41
N SER A 84 24.84 15.52 6.80
CA SER A 84 25.19 15.18 8.17
C SER A 84 26.22 16.13 8.79
N ASN A 85 26.12 16.37 10.09
CA ASN A 85 26.95 17.34 10.82
C ASN A 85 28.27 16.73 11.31
N SER A 86 29.28 17.58 11.49
CA SER A 86 30.54 17.17 12.10
C SER A 86 30.41 17.12 13.62
N GLY A 87 30.30 15.92 14.16
CA GLY A 87 30.81 15.60 15.50
C GLY A 87 31.90 14.56 15.35
N SER A 88 32.84 14.50 16.29
CA SER A 88 33.64 13.30 16.57
C SER A 88 32.77 12.11 17.05
N ASP A 89 31.52 12.10 16.61
CA ASP A 89 30.40 11.34 17.10
C ASP A 89 29.95 10.47 15.92
N LEU A 90 30.04 9.18 16.14
CA LEU A 90 29.58 8.15 15.20
C LEU A 90 28.04 8.17 15.05
N SER A 91 27.32 9.05 15.77
CA SER A 91 25.86 9.10 15.75
C SER A 91 25.26 9.59 14.45
N GLY A 92 25.98 10.40 13.65
CA GLY A 92 25.46 11.04 12.43
C GLY A 92 24.25 11.93 12.75
N LYS A 93 24.37 13.25 12.70
CA LYS A 93 23.23 14.15 12.98
C LYS A 93 22.84 14.90 11.73
N ILE A 94 21.55 15.12 11.51
CA ILE A 94 21.10 15.89 10.36
C ILE A 94 21.69 17.31 10.46
N LYS A 95 22.31 17.74 9.37
CA LYS A 95 22.80 19.10 9.13
C LYS A 95 21.94 19.71 8.04
N MET A 96 21.37 20.87 8.34
CA MET A 96 20.62 21.67 7.38
C MET A 96 20.87 23.16 7.66
N ASN A 97 20.39 24.05 6.79
CA ASN A 97 20.52 25.50 6.98
C ASN A 97 20.02 25.95 8.38
N GLN A 98 20.57 27.07 8.87
CA GLN A 98 20.60 27.49 10.30
C GLN A 98 19.25 27.54 11.06
N ASP A 99 18.14 27.44 10.34
CA ASP A 99 16.78 27.53 10.87
C ASP A 99 16.18 26.17 11.30
N TRP A 100 16.84 25.05 10.96
CA TRP A 100 16.42 23.69 11.34
C TRP A 100 17.07 23.18 12.64
N LYS A 101 17.09 24.00 13.68
CA LYS A 101 17.74 23.65 14.96
C LYS A 101 17.17 22.40 15.64
N SER A 102 15.89 22.09 15.39
CA SER A 102 15.25 20.87 15.91
C SER A 102 15.82 19.58 15.31
N LEU A 103 16.43 19.64 14.12
CA LEU A 103 17.01 18.48 13.44
C LEU A 103 18.44 18.17 13.89
N GLU A 104 19.13 19.08 14.59
CA GLU A 104 20.50 18.85 15.07
C GLU A 104 20.60 17.71 16.12
N SER A 105 19.46 17.27 16.67
CA SER A 105 19.36 16.10 17.54
C SER A 105 18.86 14.84 16.85
N SER A 106 18.39 14.94 15.59
CA SER A 106 17.84 13.81 14.84
C SER A 106 18.96 13.00 14.17
N PRO A 107 18.87 11.66 14.19
CA PRO A 107 19.88 10.81 13.58
C PRO A 107 19.82 10.94 12.05
N PHE A 108 21.00 11.01 11.45
CA PHE A 108 21.24 10.73 10.05
C PHE A 108 21.80 9.31 9.99
N TYR A 109 21.10 8.41 9.32
CA TYR A 109 21.41 6.98 9.35
C TYR A 109 22.71 6.68 8.60
N LEU A 110 23.74 6.26 9.34
CA LEU A 110 25.06 5.83 8.86
C LEU A 110 25.21 4.31 9.07
N ASP A 111 24.39 3.51 8.41
CA ASP A 111 24.28 2.07 8.64
C ASP A 111 24.50 1.22 7.39
N ASN A 112 24.89 1.85 6.27
CA ASN A 112 24.95 1.24 4.94
C ASN A 112 23.61 0.66 4.46
N LYS A 113 22.48 1.24 4.88
CA LYS A 113 21.14 0.92 4.36
C LYS A 113 20.55 2.09 3.60
N TRP A 114 19.67 1.79 2.66
CA TRP A 114 18.91 2.79 1.94
C TRP A 114 17.86 3.42 2.84
N HIS A 115 17.85 4.74 2.88
CA HIS A 115 16.84 5.55 3.55
C HIS A 115 16.34 6.63 2.61
N LEU A 116 15.04 6.92 2.66
CA LEU A 116 14.43 8.02 1.92
C LEU A 116 14.35 9.26 2.81
N TYR A 117 15.04 10.31 2.43
CA TYR A 117 14.94 11.61 3.11
C TYR A 117 14.08 12.55 2.28
N THR A 118 13.05 13.14 2.89
CA THR A 118 12.15 14.08 2.21
C THR A 118 11.98 15.37 2.99
N ILE A 119 12.23 16.50 2.33
CA ILE A 119 12.10 17.86 2.86
C ILE A 119 10.89 18.49 2.19
N VAL A 120 9.93 18.97 2.98
CA VAL A 120 8.76 19.70 2.47
C VAL A 120 8.80 21.12 2.99
N ASN A 121 8.72 22.09 2.10
CA ASN A 121 8.51 23.50 2.41
C ASN A 121 7.10 23.90 2.00
N ASP A 122 6.29 24.34 2.97
CA ASP A 122 5.00 25.01 2.78
C ASP A 122 5.25 26.51 2.94
N GLY A 123 5.72 27.12 1.83
CA GLY A 123 6.27 28.46 1.77
C GLY A 123 5.38 29.41 0.99
N THR A 124 5.28 30.67 1.42
CA THR A 124 4.48 31.65 0.67
C THR A 124 5.29 32.28 -0.47
N ILE A 125 4.72 32.35 -1.69
CA ILE A 125 5.37 32.98 -2.86
C ILE A 125 5.69 34.46 -2.58
N GLY A 126 6.94 34.86 -2.87
CA GLY A 126 7.41 36.24 -2.76
C GLY A 126 7.74 36.71 -1.34
N ASP A 127 8.22 35.80 -0.49
CA ASP A 127 8.20 36.01 0.94
C ASP A 127 9.09 37.17 1.46
N SER A 128 8.53 37.88 2.43
CA SER A 128 9.21 38.83 3.32
C SER A 128 9.36 38.14 4.68
N SER A 129 10.37 38.49 5.48
CA SER A 129 10.68 37.89 6.79
C SER A 129 9.60 37.93 7.90
N ILE A 130 8.32 38.10 7.58
CA ILE A 130 7.19 38.29 8.51
C ILE A 130 6.14 37.16 8.37
N ILE A 131 6.14 36.38 7.28
CA ILE A 131 5.24 35.24 7.12
C ILE A 131 5.85 34.02 7.83
N ILE A 132 4.99 33.20 8.44
CA ILE A 132 5.41 31.98 9.13
C ILE A 132 5.24 30.82 8.15
N ASP A 133 6.35 30.28 7.67
CA ASP A 133 6.37 29.08 6.83
C ASP A 133 6.40 27.83 7.72
N THR A 134 5.80 26.75 7.23
CA THR A 134 5.89 25.42 7.88
C THR A 134 6.75 24.53 7.02
N SER A 135 7.75 23.88 7.61
CA SER A 135 8.49 22.85 6.89
C SER A 135 8.53 21.57 7.68
N LEU A 136 8.43 20.48 6.94
CA LEU A 136 8.33 19.14 7.45
C LEU A 136 9.54 18.34 6.95
N PHE A 137 10.04 17.46 7.79
CA PHE A 137 11.13 16.55 7.44
C PHE A 137 10.69 15.12 7.70
N TYR A 138 10.82 14.28 6.67
CA TYR A 138 10.44 12.88 6.69
C TYR A 138 11.67 11.99 6.49
N VAL A 139 11.68 10.87 7.20
CA VAL A 139 12.58 9.74 6.91
C VAL A 139 11.73 8.50 6.73
N ASP A 140 11.94 7.77 5.64
CA ASP A 140 11.25 6.52 5.32
C ASP A 140 9.71 6.65 5.36
N GLY A 141 9.21 7.78 4.85
CA GLY A 141 7.79 8.10 4.83
C GLY A 141 7.20 8.58 6.17
N VAL A 142 7.99 8.64 7.25
CA VAL A 142 7.54 9.08 8.58
C VAL A 142 8.05 10.49 8.89
N GLU A 143 7.15 11.38 9.32
CA GLU A 143 7.53 12.73 9.74
C GLU A 143 8.33 12.66 11.05
N ILE A 144 9.55 13.22 11.06
CA ILE A 144 10.42 13.27 12.24
C ILE A 144 10.62 14.69 12.79
N SER A 145 10.26 15.73 12.02
CA SER A 145 10.35 17.10 12.49
C SER A 145 9.42 18.04 11.74
N THR A 146 8.95 19.04 12.47
CA THR A 146 8.18 20.17 11.96
C THR A 146 8.78 21.45 12.51
N VAL A 147 9.11 22.38 11.61
CA VAL A 147 9.67 23.69 11.94
C VAL A 147 8.70 24.76 11.46
N MET A 148 8.33 25.66 12.37
CA MET A 148 7.55 26.88 12.08
C MET A 148 8.44 28.09 12.38
N GLY A 149 8.64 28.99 11.42
CA GLY A 149 9.54 30.14 11.57
C GLY A 149 9.33 31.23 10.52
N GLU A 150 10.03 32.37 10.66
CA GLU A 150 10.01 33.44 9.65
C GLU A 150 10.42 32.92 8.27
N GLY A 151 9.80 33.48 7.22
CA GLY A 151 10.01 33.18 5.81
C GLY A 151 11.43 32.78 5.48
N LYS A 152 11.59 31.56 4.98
CA LYS A 152 12.93 30.97 4.79
C LYS A 152 13.67 31.72 3.71
N SER A 153 14.98 31.83 3.89
CA SER A 153 15.80 32.33 2.80
C SER A 153 16.02 31.23 1.77
N TYR A 154 15.62 31.51 0.54
CA TYR A 154 15.78 30.64 -0.60
C TYR A 154 17.15 30.90 -1.27
N PRO A 155 17.78 29.87 -1.86
CA PRO A 155 18.92 30.08 -2.74
C PRO A 155 18.46 30.84 -4.01
N ILE A 156 19.23 31.81 -4.49
CA ILE A 156 18.85 32.65 -5.65
C ILE A 156 19.92 32.52 -6.72
N ASP A 157 19.57 32.11 -7.94
CA ASP A 157 20.46 32.07 -9.13
C ASP A 157 21.74 31.22 -9.02
N GLU A 158 21.79 30.24 -8.10
CA GLU A 158 23.03 29.46 -7.87
C GLU A 158 23.04 28.02 -8.34
N ARG A 159 24.26 27.54 -8.63
CA ARG A 159 24.60 26.16 -9.00
C ARG A 159 24.19 25.15 -7.93
N PHE A 160 23.66 24.01 -8.36
CA PHE A 160 23.24 22.92 -7.50
C PHE A 160 24.30 21.82 -7.47
N PHE A 161 24.63 21.35 -6.28
CA PHE A 161 25.64 20.33 -6.04
C PHE A 161 25.01 19.13 -5.33
N ILE A 162 25.40 17.93 -5.76
CA ILE A 162 25.11 16.67 -5.08
C ILE A 162 26.44 16.07 -4.59
N GLY A 163 26.50 15.65 -3.34
CA GLY A 163 27.66 14.99 -2.73
C GLY A 163 28.72 15.91 -2.14
N THR A 164 28.56 17.25 -2.20
CA THR A 164 29.52 18.21 -1.62
C THR A 164 28.85 19.54 -1.23
N MET A 165 29.54 20.34 -0.42
CA MET A 165 29.21 21.76 -0.22
C MET A 165 29.32 22.57 -1.53
N TRP A 166 28.54 23.64 -1.65
CA TRP A 166 28.33 24.46 -2.85
C TRP A 166 29.58 25.14 -3.43
N ASP A 167 30.66 25.21 -2.66
CA ASP A 167 31.95 25.75 -3.11
C ASP A 167 32.95 24.65 -3.48
N SER A 168 32.51 23.38 -3.50
CA SER A 168 33.32 22.18 -3.72
C SER A 168 34.52 22.06 -2.77
N SER A 169 34.50 22.76 -1.63
CA SER A 169 35.68 22.89 -0.75
C SER A 169 35.82 21.75 0.28
N GLY A 170 34.84 20.86 0.38
CA GLY A 170 34.85 19.76 1.34
C GLY A 170 33.46 19.20 1.67
N GLU A 171 33.42 18.41 2.75
CA GLU A 171 32.22 17.68 3.18
C GLU A 171 31.70 16.67 2.15
N PHE A 172 32.60 16.07 1.39
CA PHE A 172 32.30 15.06 0.38
C PHE A 172 31.58 13.86 0.99
N PHE A 173 30.41 13.52 0.44
CA PHE A 173 29.61 12.37 0.85
C PHE A 173 30.33 11.05 0.56
N SER A 174 30.18 10.06 1.44
CA SER A 174 30.64 8.68 1.20
C SER A 174 29.43 7.74 1.32
N GLY A 175 29.18 6.97 0.28
CA GLY A 175 28.02 6.08 0.18
C GLY A 175 27.38 6.13 -1.21
N ALA A 176 26.19 5.56 -1.33
CA ALA A 176 25.41 5.60 -2.57
C ALA A 176 24.24 6.58 -2.48
N ILE A 177 23.94 7.24 -3.59
CA ILE A 177 22.75 8.09 -3.77
C ILE A 177 21.97 7.58 -4.96
N ASP A 178 20.65 7.69 -4.89
CA ASP A 178 19.76 7.38 -5.98
C ASP A 178 18.44 8.20 -5.92
N ASP A 179 17.66 8.18 -7.00
CA ASP A 179 16.28 8.71 -7.08
C ASP A 179 16.09 10.10 -6.45
N ILE A 180 16.79 11.10 -6.96
CA ILE A 180 16.63 12.49 -6.50
C ILE A 180 15.47 13.12 -7.26
N SER A 181 14.46 13.61 -6.54
CA SER A 181 13.29 14.27 -7.11
C SER A 181 12.99 15.59 -6.42
N ILE A 182 12.63 16.62 -7.21
CA ILE A 182 12.33 17.96 -6.70
C ILE A 182 11.02 18.45 -7.31
N TRP A 183 10.12 18.99 -6.48
CA TRP A 183 8.83 19.52 -6.90
C TRP A 183 8.64 20.98 -6.49
N ASP A 184 7.90 21.75 -7.28
CA ASP A 184 7.47 23.14 -6.98
C ASP A 184 6.15 23.20 -6.15
N ARG A 185 5.86 22.12 -5.42
CA ARG A 185 4.71 22.00 -4.54
C ARG A 185 5.05 21.25 -3.26
N LYS A 186 4.25 21.47 -2.22
CA LYS A 186 4.27 20.63 -1.03
C LYS A 186 3.57 19.29 -1.30
N LEU A 187 4.26 18.18 -1.10
CA LEU A 187 3.66 16.86 -1.11
C LEU A 187 3.01 16.55 0.24
N SER A 188 1.88 15.85 0.20
CA SER A 188 1.21 15.38 1.41
C SER A 188 1.87 14.13 1.99
N SER A 189 1.64 13.84 3.27
CA SER A 189 2.19 12.64 3.93
C SER A 189 1.84 11.33 3.20
N LYS A 190 0.65 11.23 2.58
CA LYS A 190 0.27 10.05 1.78
C LYS A 190 1.08 9.91 0.50
N GLU A 191 1.42 11.03 -0.13
CA GLU A 191 2.23 11.05 -1.35
C GLU A 191 3.68 10.66 -1.01
N ILE A 192 4.21 11.17 0.10
CA ILE A 192 5.54 10.81 0.61
C ILE A 192 5.60 9.33 0.98
N SER A 193 4.58 8.80 1.67
CA SER A 193 4.46 7.37 1.95
C SER A 193 4.36 6.53 0.66
N SER A 194 3.75 7.06 -0.39
CA SER A 194 3.67 6.37 -1.69
C SER A 194 5.04 6.33 -2.39
N ILE A 195 5.80 7.44 -2.32
CA ILE A 195 7.17 7.51 -2.84
C ILE A 195 8.04 6.45 -2.13
N TYR A 196 7.98 6.37 -0.80
CA TYR A 196 8.73 5.39 -0.01
C TYR A 196 8.33 3.93 -0.30
N ASN A 197 7.02 3.62 -0.23
CA ASN A 197 6.52 2.24 -0.30
C ASN A 197 6.50 1.64 -1.72
N SER A 198 6.81 2.42 -2.75
CA SER A 198 6.92 1.93 -4.13
C SER A 198 8.02 0.87 -4.32
N GLY A 199 8.96 0.76 -3.38
CA GLY A 199 9.93 -0.33 -3.26
C GLY A 199 11.10 -0.28 -4.25
N ILE A 200 10.80 -0.09 -5.53
CA ILE A 200 11.74 -0.02 -6.65
C ILE A 200 11.99 1.42 -7.14
N GLY A 201 11.42 2.41 -6.46
CA GLY A 201 11.33 3.79 -6.95
C GLY A 201 9.94 4.06 -7.52
N LEU A 202 9.33 5.16 -7.09
CA LEU A 202 8.08 5.65 -7.69
C LEU A 202 8.50 6.51 -8.87
N ASP A 203 7.99 6.23 -10.07
CA ASP A 203 8.17 7.12 -11.22
C ASP A 203 7.49 8.47 -10.92
N PRO A 204 8.25 9.55 -10.65
CA PRO A 204 7.67 10.83 -10.29
C PRO A 204 7.14 11.57 -11.52
N THR A 205 7.46 11.10 -12.75
CA THR A 205 7.04 11.72 -14.02
C THR A 205 5.59 11.38 -14.38
N ILE A 206 4.96 10.42 -13.68
CA ILE A 206 3.58 9.98 -13.93
C ILE A 206 2.81 9.86 -12.61
N ASP A 207 1.61 10.46 -12.57
CA ASP A 207 0.70 10.30 -11.44
C ASP A 207 0.25 8.83 -11.25
N SER A 208 0.43 8.31 -10.03
CA SER A 208 0.09 6.93 -9.68
C SER A 208 -0.40 6.82 -8.23
N LEU A 209 -1.33 5.90 -7.95
CA LEU A 209 -1.91 5.71 -6.60
C LEU A 209 -2.34 7.05 -5.96
N ASP A 210 -1.86 7.34 -4.75
CA ASP A 210 -2.08 8.57 -4.01
C ASP A 210 -1.15 9.72 -4.44
N TYR A 211 -0.08 9.44 -5.20
CA TYR A 211 0.84 10.44 -5.75
C TYR A 211 0.21 11.22 -6.90
N LYS A 212 0.15 12.56 -6.76
CA LYS A 212 -0.40 13.52 -7.73
C LYS A 212 0.53 14.73 -7.84
N GLY A 213 1.78 14.47 -8.22
CA GLY A 213 2.85 15.47 -8.25
C GLY A 213 3.56 15.63 -9.59
N SER A 214 3.23 14.83 -10.62
CA SER A 214 4.00 14.80 -11.87
C SER A 214 4.03 16.14 -12.62
N GLU A 215 2.92 16.90 -12.61
CA GLU A 215 2.84 18.22 -13.25
C GLU A 215 3.71 19.29 -12.57
N ASN A 216 4.17 19.02 -11.36
CA ASN A 216 4.93 19.93 -10.49
C ASN A 216 6.40 19.50 -10.33
N LEU A 217 6.83 18.51 -11.09
CA LEU A 217 8.19 17.98 -11.04
C LEU A 217 9.16 18.97 -11.71
N ILE A 218 10.14 19.45 -10.95
CA ILE A 218 11.20 20.37 -11.41
C ILE A 218 12.38 19.59 -11.98
N ALA A 219 12.86 18.58 -11.27
CA ALA A 219 14.01 17.78 -11.65
C ALA A 219 13.87 16.36 -11.13
N PHE A 220 14.34 15.40 -11.91
CA PHE A 220 14.39 14.00 -11.51
C PHE A 220 15.64 13.32 -12.05
N TRP A 221 16.49 12.83 -11.15
CA TRP A 221 17.68 12.07 -11.47
C TRP A 221 17.57 10.66 -10.89
N PRO A 222 17.16 9.66 -11.71
CA PRO A 222 17.06 8.26 -11.29
C PRO A 222 18.39 7.51 -11.30
N PHE A 223 19.47 8.13 -11.80
CA PHE A 223 20.78 7.46 -11.97
C PHE A 223 20.68 6.06 -12.60
N SER A 224 19.89 5.97 -13.68
CA SER A 224 19.60 4.74 -14.43
C SER A 224 20.52 4.51 -15.65
N GLU A 225 21.44 5.45 -15.93
CA GLU A 225 22.24 5.50 -17.16
C GLU A 225 23.44 4.54 -17.14
N GLY A 226 24.05 4.32 -15.97
CA GLY A 226 24.98 3.23 -15.70
C GLY A 226 26.36 3.26 -16.38
N ALA A 227 26.67 4.24 -17.24
CA ALA A 227 27.96 4.27 -17.95
C ALA A 227 28.49 5.65 -18.40
N ASP A 228 27.83 6.76 -18.06
CA ASP A 228 28.15 8.10 -18.58
C ASP A 228 28.95 8.97 -17.59
N SER A 229 29.55 10.07 -18.06
CA SER A 229 30.19 11.08 -17.20
C SER A 229 29.23 12.20 -16.79
N SER A 230 27.95 12.01 -17.02
CA SER A 230 26.86 12.94 -16.75
C SER A 230 25.65 12.18 -16.26
N VAL A 231 24.75 12.88 -15.57
CA VAL A 231 23.42 12.41 -15.18
C VAL A 231 22.37 13.20 -15.95
N SER A 232 21.35 12.53 -16.43
CA SER A 232 20.26 13.14 -17.19
C SER A 232 19.09 13.49 -16.27
N ASP A 233 18.46 14.63 -16.53
CA ASP A 233 17.20 15.03 -15.90
C ASP A 233 16.01 14.40 -16.64
N PHE A 234 15.39 13.41 -16.02
CA PHE A 234 14.24 12.68 -16.54
C PHE A 234 12.92 13.46 -16.39
N SER A 235 12.89 14.59 -15.68
CA SER A 235 11.72 15.46 -15.66
C SER A 235 11.46 16.13 -17.02
N GLY A 236 12.51 16.27 -17.85
CA GLY A 236 12.45 16.95 -19.13
C GLY A 236 12.71 18.46 -19.08
N ASN A 237 13.07 19.00 -17.91
CA ASN A 237 13.34 20.44 -17.72
C ASN A 237 14.78 20.84 -18.05
N GLY A 238 15.68 19.86 -18.24
CA GLY A 238 17.03 20.07 -18.76
C GLY A 238 18.07 20.35 -17.69
N TYR A 239 17.83 19.93 -16.45
CA TYR A 239 18.78 20.03 -15.35
C TYR A 239 19.81 18.87 -15.37
N ASP A 240 20.41 18.59 -16.52
CA ASP A 240 21.46 17.56 -16.63
C ASP A 240 22.69 17.95 -15.79
N GLY A 241 23.35 16.98 -15.15
CA GLY A 241 24.50 17.19 -14.27
C GLY A 241 25.80 16.55 -14.79
N GLU A 242 26.95 17.12 -14.43
CA GLU A 242 28.29 16.56 -14.71
C GLU A 242 28.81 15.81 -13.49
N ILE A 243 29.34 14.59 -13.71
CA ILE A 243 29.90 13.74 -12.64
C ILE A 243 31.39 14.02 -12.48
N PHE A 244 31.81 14.33 -11.26
CA PHE A 244 33.20 14.45 -10.85
C PHE A 244 33.53 13.33 -9.86
N GLY A 245 34.34 12.36 -10.28
CA GLY A 245 34.88 11.28 -9.43
C GLY A 245 33.93 10.12 -9.12
N ALA A 246 32.64 10.41 -8.86
CA ALA A 246 31.65 9.39 -8.50
C ALA A 246 31.50 8.32 -9.58
N SER A 247 31.12 7.11 -9.16
CA SER A 247 31.10 5.93 -10.04
C SER A 247 29.74 5.21 -10.05
N TRP A 248 29.36 4.71 -11.22
CA TRP A 248 28.15 3.89 -11.38
C TRP A 248 28.29 2.56 -10.65
N ILE A 249 27.25 2.20 -9.91
CA ILE A 249 27.11 0.89 -9.27
C ILE A 249 25.77 0.27 -9.65
N ASN A 250 25.69 -1.06 -9.55
CA ASN A 250 24.40 -1.72 -9.43
C ASN A 250 23.95 -1.63 -7.97
N ILE A 251 22.71 -1.21 -7.75
CA ILE A 251 22.14 -1.07 -6.42
C ILE A 251 21.36 -2.33 -6.03
N ASP A 252 21.34 -2.61 -4.74
CA ASP A 252 20.41 -3.55 -4.12
C ASP A 252 19.04 -2.91 -3.89
N SER A 253 18.06 -3.71 -3.47
CA SER A 253 16.70 -3.23 -3.19
C SER A 253 16.73 -2.10 -2.14
N LYS A 254 16.12 -0.94 -2.47
CA LYS A 254 16.00 0.23 -1.58
C LYS A 254 15.18 -0.08 -0.33
N LEU A 255 14.17 -0.94 -0.47
CA LEU A 255 13.52 -1.56 0.67
C LEU A 255 14.19 -2.89 0.96
N GLU A 256 14.68 -3.09 2.18
CA GLU A 256 14.97 -4.45 2.61
C GLU A 256 13.66 -5.25 2.58
N PRO A 257 13.61 -6.46 1.99
CA PRO A 257 12.50 -7.35 2.26
C PRO A 257 12.40 -7.47 3.77
N VAL A 258 11.21 -7.28 4.33
CA VAL A 258 10.99 -7.55 5.75
C VAL A 258 11.25 -9.05 5.94
N ILE A 259 12.49 -9.39 6.26
CA ILE A 259 12.84 -10.67 6.84
C ILE A 259 12.16 -10.62 8.18
N ASP A 260 11.18 -11.50 8.35
CA ASP A 260 10.44 -11.68 9.58
C ASP A 260 11.40 -11.95 10.76
N SER A 261 11.89 -10.86 11.36
CA SER A 261 12.84 -10.84 12.45
C SER A 261 12.19 -11.22 13.79
N THR A 262 10.87 -11.50 13.78
CA THR A 262 10.17 -12.11 14.93
C THR A 262 10.78 -13.48 15.27
N LEU A 263 11.39 -14.19 14.31
CA LEU A 263 12.08 -15.47 14.58
C LEU A 263 13.41 -15.36 15.35
N ILE A 264 14.01 -14.17 15.49
CA ILE A 264 15.33 -14.00 16.14
C ILE A 264 15.28 -13.10 17.39
N ALA A 265 14.38 -12.12 17.44
CA ALA A 265 14.31 -11.14 18.55
C ALA A 265 13.51 -11.63 19.78
N GLU A 266 12.76 -12.73 19.70
CA GLU A 266 12.04 -13.34 20.85
C GLU A 266 12.94 -13.77 22.01
N SER A 267 14.27 -13.80 21.83
CA SER A 267 15.18 -14.25 22.88
C SER A 267 15.72 -13.16 23.80
N GLN A 268 15.61 -11.86 23.50
CA GLN A 268 16.29 -10.82 24.30
C GLN A 268 15.51 -9.50 24.42
N ASN A 269 14.62 -9.43 25.42
CA ASN A 269 14.31 -8.27 26.29
C ASN A 269 12.81 -7.98 26.46
N GLN A 270 12.33 -8.34 27.66
CA GLN A 270 11.05 -7.95 28.24
C GLN A 270 11.03 -6.46 28.65
N ASN A 271 9.84 -5.86 28.58
CA ASN A 271 9.33 -4.68 29.33
C ASN A 271 9.02 -3.38 28.56
N ASN A 272 8.06 -3.43 27.62
CA ASN A 272 7.05 -2.36 27.49
C ASN A 272 5.71 -3.01 27.08
N SER A 273 4.78 -3.13 28.02
CA SER A 273 3.62 -4.03 27.92
C SER A 273 2.39 -3.44 27.19
N TYR A 274 2.45 -2.23 26.64
CA TYR A 274 1.26 -1.55 26.09
C TYR A 274 1.39 -1.05 24.65
N GLN A 275 2.47 -1.41 23.96
CA GLN A 275 2.68 -1.14 22.53
C GLN A 275 2.96 -2.45 21.82
N LYS A 276 2.02 -3.39 21.92
CA LYS A 276 2.06 -4.63 21.16
C LYS A 276 1.01 -4.56 20.08
N GLU A 277 1.36 -5.00 18.88
CA GLU A 277 0.39 -5.36 17.86
C GLU A 277 -0.59 -6.37 18.47
N ILE A 278 -1.87 -6.03 18.47
CA ILE A 278 -2.91 -6.91 19.01
C ILE A 278 -3.55 -7.58 17.83
N TRP A 279 -3.22 -8.84 17.67
CA TRP A 279 -3.88 -9.71 16.72
C TRP A 279 -4.27 -11.00 17.41
N GLY A 280 -5.32 -11.62 16.90
CA GLY A 280 -5.79 -12.89 17.39
C GLY A 280 -7.15 -13.22 16.82
N ARG A 281 -7.75 -14.27 17.36
CA ARG A 281 -9.01 -14.81 16.87
C ARG A 281 -10.11 -14.58 17.88
N VAL A 282 -11.24 -14.05 17.44
CA VAL A 282 -12.48 -14.08 18.22
C VAL A 282 -13.24 -15.35 17.86
N SER A 283 -13.51 -16.21 18.85
CA SER A 283 -14.26 -17.46 18.69
C SER A 283 -15.37 -17.61 19.73
N ASP A 284 -16.32 -18.51 19.52
CA ASP A 284 -17.25 -18.95 20.56
C ASP A 284 -16.62 -20.05 21.43
N ILE A 285 -17.35 -20.49 22.47
CA ILE A 285 -16.90 -21.52 23.42
C ILE A 285 -16.67 -22.90 22.78
N ASP A 286 -17.24 -23.12 21.60
CA ASP A 286 -17.07 -24.35 20.81
C ASP A 286 -15.89 -24.23 19.82
N GLY A 287 -15.17 -23.09 19.83
CA GLY A 287 -14.04 -22.82 18.95
C GLY A 287 -14.42 -22.32 17.55
N LYS A 288 -15.69 -21.97 17.31
CA LYS A 288 -16.13 -21.40 16.02
C LYS A 288 -15.72 -19.94 15.91
N SER A 289 -15.09 -19.56 14.80
CA SER A 289 -14.79 -18.17 14.46
C SER A 289 -16.03 -17.27 14.48
N ILE A 290 -15.89 -16.08 15.08
CA ILE A 290 -16.92 -15.05 15.08
C ILE A 290 -16.53 -13.97 14.08
N TYR A 291 -17.24 -13.92 12.95
CA TYR A 291 -17.09 -12.90 11.91
C TYR A 291 -17.85 -11.61 12.24
N GLY A 292 -17.28 -10.46 11.88
CA GLY A 292 -17.93 -9.17 12.06
C GLY A 292 -18.02 -8.71 13.51
N ALA A 293 -17.39 -9.42 14.46
CA ALA A 293 -17.29 -8.96 15.83
C ALA A 293 -16.54 -7.63 15.86
N SER A 294 -17.14 -6.64 16.52
CA SER A 294 -16.55 -5.32 16.68
C SER A 294 -15.51 -5.39 17.80
N VAL A 295 -14.26 -5.14 17.42
CA VAL A 295 -13.10 -5.02 18.29
C VAL A 295 -12.73 -3.54 18.35
N ILE A 296 -13.08 -2.90 19.46
CA ILE A 296 -12.92 -1.47 19.67
C ILE A 296 -11.78 -1.23 20.64
N LEU A 297 -10.81 -0.41 20.25
CA LEU A 297 -9.79 0.11 21.16
C LEU A 297 -10.07 1.57 21.46
N LYS A 298 -9.91 1.95 22.72
CA LYS A 298 -10.00 3.33 23.19
C LYS A 298 -8.74 3.69 23.94
N GLY A 299 -8.24 4.88 23.72
CA GLY A 299 -7.14 5.43 24.49
C GLY A 299 -7.28 6.93 24.73
N THR A 300 -6.48 7.42 25.66
CA THR A 300 -6.32 8.84 25.93
C THR A 300 -4.89 9.28 25.62
N HIS A 301 -4.76 10.32 24.80
CA HIS A 301 -3.50 11.03 24.59
C HIS A 301 -3.54 12.32 25.41
N ASN A 302 -2.99 12.25 26.63
CA ASN A 302 -3.16 13.25 27.70
C ASN A 302 -4.63 13.39 28.13
N ASP A 303 -4.90 14.10 29.23
CA ASP A 303 -6.24 14.21 29.84
C ASP A 303 -7.32 14.87 28.93
N GLU A 304 -6.94 15.34 27.74
CA GLU A 304 -7.79 16.13 26.84
C GLU A 304 -8.19 15.42 25.53
N PHE A 305 -7.43 14.44 25.02
CA PHE A 305 -7.73 13.78 23.73
C PHE A 305 -8.08 12.31 23.92
N LYS A 306 -9.33 11.96 23.60
CA LYS A 306 -9.82 10.58 23.56
C LYS A 306 -9.89 10.11 22.12
N TRP A 307 -9.29 8.96 21.83
CA TRP A 307 -9.38 8.33 20.53
C TRP A 307 -10.13 7.00 20.64
N THR A 308 -10.72 6.57 19.53
CA THR A 308 -11.41 5.29 19.42
C THR A 308 -11.23 4.76 18.01
N THR A 309 -10.82 3.50 17.90
CA THR A 309 -10.75 2.76 16.65
C THR A 309 -11.67 1.55 16.73
N ASN A 310 -12.21 1.12 15.60
CA ASN A 310 -13.12 -0.02 15.53
C ASN A 310 -12.72 -0.90 14.35
N PHE A 311 -12.41 -2.15 14.64
CA PHE A 311 -12.11 -3.18 13.67
C PHE A 311 -13.20 -4.24 13.69
N GLN A 312 -13.46 -4.85 12.55
CA GLN A 312 -14.33 -6.00 12.46
C GLN A 312 -13.48 -7.23 12.16
N THR A 313 -13.75 -8.32 12.86
CA THR A 313 -13.08 -9.59 12.59
C THR A 313 -13.37 -10.06 11.17
N ASN A 314 -12.33 -10.60 10.51
CA ASN A 314 -12.46 -11.24 9.21
C ASN A 314 -13.14 -12.61 9.34
N ARG A 315 -13.33 -13.34 8.22
CA ARG A 315 -14.09 -14.61 8.22
C ARG A 315 -13.47 -15.72 9.06
N ARG A 316 -12.16 -15.66 9.32
CA ARG A 316 -11.48 -16.58 10.24
C ARG A 316 -11.68 -16.19 11.69
N GLY A 317 -12.43 -15.12 11.98
CA GLY A 317 -12.53 -14.52 13.31
C GLY A 317 -11.29 -13.72 13.67
N ASP A 318 -10.34 -13.59 12.74
CA ASP A 318 -9.08 -12.92 13.02
C ASP A 318 -9.33 -11.41 13.00
N TYR A 319 -8.74 -10.74 13.97
CA TYR A 319 -8.61 -9.30 13.99
C TYR A 319 -7.13 -8.97 14.09
N GLU A 320 -6.75 -7.88 13.46
CA GLU A 320 -5.39 -7.36 13.50
C GLU A 320 -5.50 -5.88 13.73
N ILE A 321 -4.89 -5.43 14.81
CA ILE A 321 -4.87 -4.04 15.21
C ILE A 321 -3.42 -3.59 15.10
N ASN A 322 -3.15 -2.95 13.97
CA ASN A 322 -1.85 -2.35 13.66
C ASN A 322 -1.66 -0.99 14.34
N ASP A 323 -2.29 -0.80 15.50
CA ASP A 323 -2.25 0.43 16.25
C ASP A 323 -1.30 0.27 17.44
N CYS A 324 -0.09 0.81 17.31
CA CYS A 324 0.93 0.78 18.36
C CYS A 324 0.76 1.93 19.39
N GLN A 325 -0.38 2.62 19.38
CA GLN A 325 -0.67 3.69 20.35
C GLN A 325 -1.07 3.12 21.73
N PRO A 326 -0.67 3.78 22.84
CA PRO A 326 -1.16 3.42 24.16
C PRO A 326 -2.69 3.52 24.23
N TRP A 327 -3.33 2.44 24.68
CA TRP A 327 -4.77 2.32 24.83
C TRP A 327 -5.13 2.01 26.29
N ASP A 328 -6.37 2.30 26.67
CA ASP A 328 -6.87 2.16 28.04
C ASP A 328 -7.91 1.04 28.18
N GLU A 329 -8.71 0.81 27.14
CA GLU A 329 -9.80 -0.16 27.12
C GLU A 329 -9.93 -0.80 25.73
N MET A 330 -9.98 -2.13 25.70
CA MET A 330 -10.40 -2.91 24.53
C MET A 330 -11.79 -3.48 24.79
N ILE A 331 -12.69 -3.35 23.83
CA ILE A 331 -14.06 -3.87 23.90
C ILE A 331 -14.27 -4.79 22.71
N VAL A 332 -14.63 -6.04 22.99
CA VAL A 332 -15.06 -6.99 21.95
C VAL A 332 -16.55 -7.24 22.11
N SER A 333 -17.30 -7.01 21.04
CA SER A 333 -18.74 -7.14 21.05
C SER A 333 -19.26 -7.73 19.75
N MET A 334 -20.26 -8.61 19.88
CA MET A 334 -21.03 -9.15 18.78
C MET A 334 -22.47 -9.30 19.27
N GLU A 335 -23.44 -9.04 18.38
CA GLU A 335 -24.85 -9.25 18.70
C GLU A 335 -25.10 -10.72 19.07
N GLY A 336 -25.88 -10.98 20.13
CA GLY A 336 -26.08 -12.33 20.68
C GLY A 336 -25.00 -12.83 21.66
N TYR A 337 -23.86 -12.13 21.75
CA TYR A 337 -22.77 -12.47 22.66
C TYR A 337 -22.61 -11.43 23.77
N GLN A 338 -22.10 -11.84 24.93
CA GLN A 338 -21.74 -10.94 26.00
C GLN A 338 -20.58 -10.06 25.55
N THR A 339 -20.73 -8.74 25.71
CA THR A 339 -19.64 -7.79 25.48
C THR A 339 -18.54 -8.02 26.50
N GLN A 340 -17.32 -8.24 26.02
CA GLN A 340 -16.14 -8.36 26.87
C GLN A 340 -15.34 -7.08 26.80
N LYS A 341 -14.78 -6.71 27.95
CA LYS A 341 -13.96 -5.53 28.13
C LYS A 341 -12.65 -5.97 28.76
N PHE A 342 -11.56 -5.46 28.22
CA PHE A 342 -10.24 -5.83 28.64
C PHE A 342 -9.41 -4.58 28.93
N ASN A 343 -8.56 -4.69 29.94
CA ASN A 343 -7.54 -3.72 30.27
C ASN A 343 -6.18 -4.16 29.69
N PRO A 344 -5.31 -3.21 29.28
CA PRO A 344 -3.97 -3.55 28.80
C PRO A 344 -3.11 -4.42 29.75
N LEU A 345 -3.44 -4.44 31.04
CA LEU A 345 -2.78 -5.28 32.06
C LEU A 345 -3.35 -6.70 32.19
N ASP A 346 -4.42 -7.04 31.47
CA ASP A 346 -5.03 -8.36 31.60
C ASP A 346 -4.09 -9.44 31.07
N SER A 347 -4.12 -10.62 31.72
CA SER A 347 -3.18 -11.70 31.44
C SER A 347 -3.26 -12.25 30.01
N ILE A 348 -4.40 -12.04 29.33
CA ILE A 348 -4.62 -12.44 27.94
C ILE A 348 -3.67 -11.73 26.96
N PHE A 349 -3.13 -10.55 27.32
CA PHE A 349 -2.16 -9.80 26.51
C PHE A 349 -0.69 -10.13 26.82
N LEU A 350 -0.44 -11.08 27.73
CA LEU A 350 0.91 -11.57 28.02
C LEU A 350 1.42 -12.46 26.90
N GLU A 351 0.51 -13.13 26.16
CA GLU A 351 0.79 -14.04 25.06
C GLU A 351 0.16 -13.49 23.76
N SER A 352 0.71 -13.90 22.61
CA SER A 352 0.20 -13.59 21.28
C SER A 352 0.12 -14.90 20.48
N PRO A 353 -0.96 -15.16 19.71
CA PRO A 353 -2.13 -14.31 19.49
C PRO A 353 -3.02 -14.12 20.72
N VAL A 354 -3.76 -13.00 20.74
CA VAL A 354 -4.75 -12.68 21.78
C VAL A 354 -6.10 -13.25 21.37
N ASP A 355 -6.31 -14.54 21.63
CA ASP A 355 -7.55 -15.22 21.27
C ASP A 355 -8.66 -14.94 22.30
N ILE A 356 -9.79 -14.44 21.81
CA ILE A 356 -10.92 -14.00 22.65
C ILE A 356 -12.10 -14.93 22.43
N THR A 357 -12.52 -15.61 23.50
CA THR A 357 -13.70 -16.47 23.47
C THR A 357 -14.93 -15.73 23.96
N LEU A 358 -15.87 -15.40 23.07
CA LEU A 358 -17.14 -14.78 23.46
C LEU A 358 -18.16 -15.83 23.95
N LEU A 359 -18.84 -15.48 25.05
CA LEU A 359 -19.93 -16.28 25.60
C LEU A 359 -21.26 -15.79 25.03
N MET A 360 -22.11 -16.71 24.57
CA MET A 360 -23.49 -16.36 24.22
C MET A 360 -24.22 -15.83 25.45
N LYS A 361 -25.03 -14.78 25.28
CA LYS A 361 -25.92 -14.32 26.36
C LYS A 361 -26.86 -15.46 26.72
N THR A 362 -26.86 -15.91 27.98
CA THR A 362 -27.80 -16.93 28.45
C THR A 362 -29.22 -16.38 28.40
N GLU A 363 -30.19 -17.25 28.10
CA GLU A 363 -31.63 -16.99 28.11
C GLU A 363 -32.09 -16.36 29.44
N ASP A 364 -31.96 -15.04 29.55
CA ASP A 364 -32.64 -14.15 30.50
C ASP A 364 -32.50 -12.67 30.07
N ASP A 365 -31.67 -12.36 29.07
CA ASP A 365 -31.82 -11.14 28.27
C ASP A 365 -32.47 -11.52 26.94
N GLU A 366 -33.81 -11.51 26.89
CA GLU A 366 -34.54 -11.47 25.63
C GLU A 366 -33.96 -10.34 24.77
N LEU A 367 -33.26 -10.70 23.70
CA LEU A 367 -33.16 -9.84 22.53
C LEU A 367 -34.61 -9.60 22.09
N VAL A 368 -35.15 -8.44 22.47
CA VAL A 368 -36.13 -7.79 21.63
C VAL A 368 -35.36 -7.45 20.36
N ILE A 369 -35.28 -8.43 19.45
CA ILE A 369 -34.83 -8.18 18.10
C ILE A 369 -35.86 -7.19 17.57
N ASP A 370 -35.46 -5.93 17.48
CA ASP A 370 -36.31 -4.90 16.91
C ASP A 370 -36.63 -5.37 15.49
N SER A 371 -37.89 -5.73 15.25
CA SER A 371 -38.34 -6.17 13.93
C SER A 371 -38.01 -5.12 12.86
N ALA A 372 -37.79 -3.85 13.25
CA ALA A 372 -37.29 -2.80 12.38
C ALA A 372 -35.82 -2.97 11.97
N MET A 373 -34.93 -3.43 12.86
CA MET A 373 -33.51 -3.66 12.54
C MET A 373 -33.32 -4.85 11.60
N LEU A 374 -34.06 -5.96 11.82
CA LEU A 374 -34.08 -7.08 10.87
C LEU A 374 -34.69 -6.68 9.53
N ALA A 375 -35.74 -5.85 9.54
CA ALA A 375 -36.33 -5.33 8.31
C ALA A 375 -35.33 -4.44 7.55
N GLU A 376 -34.52 -3.65 8.26
CA GLU A 376 -33.50 -2.78 7.66
C GLU A 376 -32.34 -3.57 7.06
N ILE A 377 -31.81 -4.58 7.77
CA ILE A 377 -30.77 -5.49 7.24
C ILE A 377 -31.30 -6.23 6.00
N SER A 378 -32.54 -6.73 6.06
CA SER A 378 -33.17 -7.41 4.94
C SER A 378 -33.39 -6.48 3.74
N ARG A 379 -33.77 -5.21 4.00
CA ARG A 379 -33.92 -4.18 2.98
C ARG A 379 -32.59 -3.87 2.31
N GLN A 380 -31.54 -3.64 3.09
CA GLN A 380 -30.19 -3.37 2.56
C GLN A 380 -29.65 -4.54 1.74
N ALA A 381 -29.88 -5.77 2.19
CA ALA A 381 -29.47 -6.97 1.46
C ALA A 381 -30.21 -7.13 0.12
N GLU A 382 -31.49 -6.76 0.06
CA GLU A 382 -32.24 -6.72 -1.19
C GLU A 382 -31.74 -5.60 -2.12
N GLU A 383 -31.44 -4.41 -1.60
CA GLU A 383 -30.91 -3.29 -2.39
C GLU A 383 -29.53 -3.59 -3.00
N ASN A 384 -28.64 -4.20 -2.21
CA ASN A 384 -27.33 -4.64 -2.69
C ASN A 384 -27.49 -5.70 -3.80
N TYR A 385 -28.39 -6.66 -3.60
CA TYR A 385 -28.72 -7.65 -4.62
C TYR A 385 -29.24 -6.97 -5.89
N GLU A 386 -30.23 -6.09 -5.79
CA GLU A 386 -30.84 -5.42 -6.94
C GLU A 386 -29.81 -4.60 -7.70
N MET A 387 -28.94 -3.86 -7.00
CA MET A 387 -27.85 -3.09 -7.59
C MET A 387 -26.92 -4.00 -8.42
N ILE A 388 -26.30 -5.01 -7.78
CA ILE A 388 -25.31 -5.87 -8.44
C ILE A 388 -25.96 -6.66 -9.57
N GLN A 389 -27.15 -7.20 -9.33
CA GLN A 389 -27.89 -7.98 -10.32
C GLN A 389 -28.31 -7.11 -11.51
N TYR A 390 -28.69 -5.85 -11.29
CA TYR A 390 -29.01 -4.90 -12.34
C TYR A 390 -27.77 -4.56 -13.18
N MET A 391 -26.61 -4.31 -12.54
CA MET A 391 -25.36 -4.04 -13.26
C MET A 391 -24.99 -5.21 -14.19
N ILE A 392 -25.12 -6.44 -13.70
CA ILE A 392 -24.87 -7.65 -14.51
C ILE A 392 -25.92 -7.81 -15.61
N ASN A 393 -27.20 -7.62 -15.32
CA ASN A 393 -28.28 -7.79 -16.30
C ASN A 393 -28.23 -6.72 -17.41
N SER A 394 -27.86 -5.50 -17.07
CA SER A 394 -27.72 -4.39 -18.02
C SER A 394 -26.41 -4.42 -18.81
N ALA A 395 -25.42 -5.21 -18.36
CA ALA A 395 -24.13 -5.34 -19.02
C ALA A 395 -24.28 -5.78 -20.49
N ARG A 396 -23.71 -4.97 -21.39
CA ARG A 396 -23.61 -5.27 -22.82
C ARG A 396 -22.42 -6.18 -23.10
N GLN A 397 -22.41 -6.79 -24.27
CA GLN A 397 -21.25 -7.53 -24.75
C GLN A 397 -20.00 -6.63 -24.75
N ASN A 398 -18.87 -7.20 -24.32
CA ASN A 398 -17.56 -6.59 -24.11
C ASN A 398 -17.49 -5.55 -22.98
N GLN A 399 -18.50 -5.48 -22.10
CA GLN A 399 -18.51 -4.57 -20.98
C GLN A 399 -17.80 -5.16 -19.76
N VAL A 400 -17.13 -4.28 -19.01
CA VAL A 400 -16.64 -4.54 -17.66
C VAL A 400 -17.66 -4.02 -16.66
N VAL A 401 -18.11 -4.90 -15.78
CA VAL A 401 -19.00 -4.61 -14.65
C VAL A 401 -18.13 -4.50 -13.40
N SER A 402 -17.92 -3.27 -12.94
CA SER A 402 -17.12 -3.00 -11.75
C SER A 402 -18.02 -3.00 -10.51
N ILE A 403 -17.90 -4.01 -9.66
CA ILE A 403 -18.57 -4.07 -8.37
C ILE A 403 -17.90 -3.04 -7.44
N PRO A 404 -18.66 -2.16 -6.78
CA PRO A 404 -18.10 -1.14 -5.88
C PRO A 404 -17.30 -1.74 -4.73
N GLU A 405 -16.45 -0.93 -4.11
CA GLU A 405 -15.72 -1.31 -2.89
C GLU A 405 -16.68 -1.63 -1.73
N GLY A 406 -16.18 -2.44 -0.78
CA GLY A 406 -16.91 -2.79 0.44
C GLY A 406 -17.61 -4.16 0.42
N VAL A 407 -18.27 -4.48 1.54
CA VAL A 407 -18.95 -5.75 1.78
C VAL A 407 -20.43 -5.64 1.43
N HIS A 408 -20.83 -6.34 0.38
CA HIS A 408 -22.20 -6.36 -0.13
C HIS A 408 -22.90 -7.62 0.36
N ILE A 409 -23.59 -7.53 1.49
CA ILE A 409 -24.53 -8.60 1.92
C ILE A 409 -25.72 -8.59 0.96
N ILE A 410 -26.07 -9.76 0.42
CA ILE A 410 -27.15 -9.93 -0.57
C ILE A 410 -28.23 -10.88 -0.04
N SER A 411 -29.47 -10.65 -0.48
CA SER A 411 -30.64 -11.45 -0.06
C SER A 411 -30.82 -12.74 -0.85
N LYS A 412 -30.23 -12.86 -2.04
CA LYS A 412 -30.36 -14.02 -2.93
C LYS A 412 -29.19 -14.12 -3.93
N PRO A 413 -28.98 -15.27 -4.58
CA PRO A 413 -27.84 -15.50 -5.48
C PRO A 413 -27.70 -14.50 -6.63
N ILE A 414 -26.49 -14.00 -6.85
CA ILE A 414 -26.17 -13.22 -8.06
C ILE A 414 -26.09 -14.15 -9.25
N THR A 415 -26.87 -13.87 -10.30
CA THR A 415 -27.00 -14.74 -11.46
C THR A 415 -26.52 -14.07 -12.75
N VAL A 416 -25.54 -14.69 -13.40
CA VAL A 416 -25.08 -14.39 -14.77
C VAL A 416 -25.72 -15.40 -15.72
N ASN A 417 -26.79 -15.01 -16.43
CA ASN A 417 -27.54 -15.93 -17.29
C ASN A 417 -27.48 -15.52 -18.77
N LYS A 418 -27.04 -16.43 -19.64
CA LYS A 418 -26.97 -16.24 -21.10
C LYS A 418 -26.17 -15.00 -21.52
N LYS A 419 -25.13 -14.65 -20.75
CA LYS A 419 -24.22 -13.55 -21.08
C LYS A 419 -23.07 -14.04 -21.94
N VAL A 420 -22.54 -13.14 -22.77
CA VAL A 420 -21.39 -13.43 -23.63
C VAL A 420 -20.42 -12.26 -23.59
N ASN A 421 -19.13 -12.55 -23.45
CA ASN A 421 -18.03 -11.57 -23.42
C ASN A 421 -18.26 -10.47 -22.39
N ILE A 422 -18.36 -10.79 -21.11
CA ILE A 422 -18.40 -9.76 -20.05
C ILE A 422 -17.35 -10.06 -18.99
N THR A 423 -16.81 -9.00 -18.40
CA THR A 423 -15.93 -9.09 -17.23
C THR A 423 -16.68 -8.55 -16.03
N ILE A 424 -16.62 -9.24 -14.91
CA ILE A 424 -17.17 -8.81 -13.62
C ILE A 424 -15.98 -8.69 -12.68
N GLN A 425 -15.68 -7.48 -12.23
CA GLN A 425 -14.48 -7.21 -11.44
C GLN A 425 -14.79 -6.40 -10.18
N GLY A 426 -14.05 -6.65 -9.09
CA GLY A 426 -14.04 -5.76 -7.92
C GLY A 426 -13.02 -4.63 -8.07
N THR A 427 -13.30 -3.47 -7.47
CA THR A 427 -12.43 -2.27 -7.55
C THR A 427 -11.47 -2.15 -6.37
N LEU A 428 -11.88 -2.49 -5.15
CA LEU A 428 -11.08 -2.46 -3.91
C LEU A 428 -11.77 -3.29 -2.82
N SER A 429 -11.20 -4.44 -2.41
CA SER A 429 -11.78 -5.34 -1.39
C SER A 429 -13.30 -5.58 -1.52
N SER A 430 -13.79 -5.74 -2.77
CA SER A 430 -15.21 -5.91 -3.06
C SER A 430 -15.67 -7.34 -2.70
N SER A 431 -16.55 -7.43 -1.71
CA SER A 431 -17.05 -8.72 -1.20
C SER A 431 -18.54 -8.90 -1.47
N ILE A 432 -18.95 -10.09 -1.88
CA ILE A 432 -20.37 -10.46 -2.04
C ILE A 432 -20.68 -11.59 -1.07
N VAL A 433 -21.62 -11.34 -0.16
CA VAL A 433 -21.92 -12.25 0.96
C VAL A 433 -23.39 -12.64 0.96
N LEU A 434 -23.71 -13.92 0.84
CA LEU A 434 -25.10 -14.38 0.85
C LEU A 434 -25.56 -14.79 2.25
N ASN A 435 -26.69 -14.22 2.68
CA ASN A 435 -27.38 -14.58 3.93
C ASN A 435 -28.32 -15.79 3.75
N ASP A 436 -27.83 -16.85 3.08
CA ASP A 436 -28.54 -18.13 2.88
C ASP A 436 -27.52 -19.23 2.52
N ILE A 437 -27.14 -20.04 3.51
CA ILE A 437 -26.16 -21.13 3.37
C ILE A 437 -26.65 -22.31 2.52
N HIS A 438 -27.93 -22.37 2.13
CA HIS A 438 -28.47 -23.43 1.29
C HIS A 438 -28.50 -23.06 -0.20
N GLN A 439 -28.11 -21.84 -0.54
CA GLN A 439 -28.07 -21.37 -1.92
C GLN A 439 -26.66 -20.93 -2.34
N PRO A 440 -26.37 -20.94 -3.65
CA PRO A 440 -25.07 -20.50 -4.11
C PRO A 440 -24.96 -18.98 -4.08
N VAL A 441 -23.80 -18.43 -3.72
CA VAL A 441 -23.61 -16.96 -3.70
C VAL A 441 -23.64 -16.40 -5.11
N PHE A 442 -22.95 -17.08 -6.03
CA PHE A 442 -22.77 -16.63 -7.40
C PHE A 442 -23.02 -17.75 -8.39
N ILE A 443 -23.91 -17.51 -9.36
CA ILE A 443 -24.37 -18.51 -10.33
C ILE A 443 -24.10 -18.02 -11.76
N ILE A 444 -23.37 -18.81 -12.55
CA ILE A 444 -23.19 -18.59 -13.98
C ILE A 444 -23.96 -19.68 -14.74
N ASN A 445 -24.90 -19.28 -15.58
CA ASN A 445 -25.75 -20.18 -16.35
C ASN A 445 -25.66 -19.89 -17.85
N ASN A 446 -25.39 -20.92 -18.66
CA ASN A 446 -25.44 -20.88 -20.12
C ASN A 446 -24.68 -19.69 -20.74
N SER A 447 -23.56 -19.31 -20.15
CA SER A 447 -22.80 -18.10 -20.53
C SER A 447 -21.46 -18.47 -21.15
N SER A 448 -20.84 -17.56 -21.91
CA SER A 448 -19.55 -17.83 -22.56
C SER A 448 -18.64 -16.62 -22.56
N ASN A 449 -17.32 -16.82 -22.48
CA ASN A 449 -16.33 -15.74 -22.39
C ASN A 449 -16.65 -14.81 -21.22
N ILE A 450 -16.79 -15.39 -20.02
CA ILE A 450 -17.06 -14.65 -18.79
C ILE A 450 -15.78 -14.61 -17.98
N VAL A 451 -15.38 -13.42 -17.55
CA VAL A 451 -14.27 -13.24 -16.61
C VAL A 451 -14.85 -12.77 -15.28
N ILE A 452 -14.49 -13.42 -14.19
CA ILE A 452 -14.73 -12.96 -12.82
C ILE A 452 -13.37 -12.71 -12.19
N GLN A 453 -13.13 -11.51 -11.68
CA GLN A 453 -11.83 -11.19 -11.08
C GLN A 453 -11.89 -10.25 -9.89
N ARG A 454 -10.90 -10.34 -8.98
CA ARG A 454 -10.72 -9.41 -7.85
C ARG A 454 -11.97 -9.30 -6.96
N LEU A 455 -12.65 -10.42 -6.69
CA LEU A 455 -13.83 -10.48 -5.83
C LEU A 455 -13.62 -11.45 -4.68
N SER A 456 -14.16 -11.12 -3.51
CA SER A 456 -14.33 -12.07 -2.40
C SER A 456 -15.78 -12.55 -2.35
N LEU A 457 -16.00 -13.86 -2.38
CA LEU A 457 -17.32 -14.49 -2.46
C LEU A 457 -17.52 -15.43 -1.28
N GLY A 458 -18.70 -15.44 -0.67
CA GLY A 458 -19.04 -16.43 0.36
C GLY A 458 -20.38 -16.26 1.06
N HIS A 459 -20.60 -17.08 2.08
CA HIS A 459 -21.78 -16.99 2.94
C HIS A 459 -21.49 -16.17 4.20
N GLU A 460 -22.57 -15.70 4.82
CA GLU A 460 -22.50 -15.05 6.12
C GLU A 460 -22.06 -16.07 7.20
N PRO A 461 -20.88 -15.90 7.85
CA PRO A 461 -20.30 -16.89 8.76
C PRO A 461 -21.09 -17.10 10.07
N THR A 462 -22.01 -16.19 10.39
CA THR A 462 -22.86 -16.33 11.58
C THR A 462 -23.94 -17.42 11.42
N ILE A 463 -24.22 -17.89 10.20
CA ILE A 463 -25.29 -18.86 9.93
C ILE A 463 -24.78 -20.30 10.13
N LYS A 464 -25.22 -20.96 11.21
CA LYS A 464 -24.95 -22.39 11.48
C LYS A 464 -26.03 -23.29 10.83
N GLY A 465 -25.63 -24.38 10.15
CA GLY A 465 -26.58 -25.38 9.62
C GLY A 465 -25.91 -26.41 8.69
N ASP A 466 -26.64 -27.45 8.27
CA ASP A 466 -26.12 -28.43 7.31
C ASP A 466 -25.86 -27.75 5.95
N HIS A 467 -24.57 -27.60 5.63
CA HIS A 467 -24.12 -26.95 4.41
C HIS A 467 -24.21 -27.95 3.24
N ASP A 468 -25.14 -27.76 2.30
CA ASP A 468 -25.27 -28.56 1.05
C ASP A 468 -25.22 -27.68 -0.22
N SER A 469 -24.71 -26.44 -0.07
CA SER A 469 -24.56 -25.49 -1.17
C SER A 469 -23.10 -25.29 -1.57
N GLU A 470 -22.88 -24.44 -2.56
CA GLU A 470 -21.53 -24.06 -2.98
C GLU A 470 -21.40 -22.54 -3.10
N VAL A 471 -20.21 -21.97 -2.97
CA VAL A 471 -20.05 -20.51 -3.09
C VAL A 471 -20.27 -20.06 -4.53
N VAL A 472 -19.61 -20.73 -5.48
CA VAL A 472 -19.73 -20.43 -6.92
C VAL A 472 -20.27 -21.65 -7.68
N ARG A 473 -21.39 -21.47 -8.38
CA ARG A 473 -21.99 -22.49 -9.27
C ARG A 473 -21.91 -22.07 -10.73
N ILE A 474 -21.30 -22.90 -11.57
CA ILE A 474 -21.22 -22.70 -13.02
C ILE A 474 -21.94 -23.84 -13.73
N ASN A 475 -23.08 -23.55 -14.35
CA ASN A 475 -23.87 -24.53 -15.11
C ASN A 475 -23.84 -24.20 -16.59
N LYS A 476 -23.21 -25.07 -17.38
CA LYS A 476 -23.14 -25.00 -18.84
C LYS A 476 -22.52 -23.68 -19.32
N GLY A 477 -21.36 -23.78 -19.98
CA GLY A 477 -20.70 -22.59 -20.49
C GLY A 477 -19.45 -22.92 -21.27
N ASN A 478 -18.81 -21.89 -21.80
CA ASN A 478 -17.56 -22.03 -22.53
C ASN A 478 -16.64 -20.85 -22.22
N ASN A 479 -15.36 -21.13 -21.98
CA ASN A 479 -14.34 -20.11 -21.78
C ASN A 479 -14.69 -19.18 -20.60
N ILE A 480 -14.80 -19.77 -19.41
CA ILE A 480 -15.03 -19.05 -18.16
C ILE A 480 -13.69 -18.89 -17.44
N TYR A 481 -13.37 -17.68 -17.01
CA TYR A 481 -12.16 -17.36 -16.25
C TYR A 481 -12.54 -16.85 -14.86
N VAL A 482 -11.94 -17.43 -13.83
CA VAL A 482 -12.00 -16.95 -12.45
C VAL A 482 -10.57 -16.61 -12.04
N ASN A 483 -10.28 -15.34 -11.77
CA ASN A 483 -8.92 -14.86 -11.59
C ASN A 483 -8.78 -13.96 -10.37
N SER A 484 -7.79 -14.18 -9.50
CA SER A 484 -7.56 -13.29 -8.34
C SER A 484 -8.81 -13.12 -7.46
N CYS A 485 -9.61 -14.18 -7.32
CA CYS A 485 -10.78 -14.20 -6.45
C CYS A 485 -10.48 -14.96 -5.16
N GLU A 486 -11.07 -14.49 -4.08
CA GLU A 486 -11.19 -15.24 -2.82
C GLU A 486 -12.55 -15.93 -2.80
N ILE A 487 -12.55 -17.24 -2.57
CA ILE A 487 -13.75 -18.08 -2.49
C ILE A 487 -13.70 -18.78 -1.16
N SER A 488 -14.40 -18.21 -0.20
CA SER A 488 -14.44 -18.67 1.18
C SER A 488 -15.88 -18.84 1.60
N GLY A 489 -16.19 -19.89 2.32
CA GLY A 489 -17.50 -20.00 2.93
C GLY A 489 -17.68 -21.35 3.56
N GLU A 490 -18.40 -21.36 4.68
CA GLU A 490 -18.86 -22.57 5.36
C GLU A 490 -19.71 -23.50 4.45
N ALA A 491 -19.92 -23.17 3.18
CA ALA A 491 -20.54 -24.02 2.17
C ALA A 491 -19.89 -25.40 2.05
N ALA A 492 -20.64 -26.37 1.51
CA ALA A 492 -20.07 -27.70 1.20
C ALA A 492 -18.96 -27.61 0.15
N ILE A 493 -19.09 -26.72 -0.85
CA ILE A 493 -18.14 -26.65 -1.97
C ILE A 493 -17.75 -25.20 -2.27
N GLY A 494 -16.47 -24.91 -2.49
CA GLY A 494 -16.03 -23.58 -2.92
C GLY A 494 -16.53 -23.24 -4.32
N LEU A 495 -16.08 -23.99 -5.33
CA LEU A 495 -16.54 -23.81 -6.71
C LEU A 495 -16.99 -25.13 -7.34
N LYS A 496 -18.23 -25.12 -7.85
CA LYS A 496 -18.82 -26.23 -8.57
C LYS A 496 -19.07 -25.88 -10.03
N ALA A 497 -18.58 -26.69 -10.94
CA ALA A 497 -18.88 -26.55 -12.37
C ALA A 497 -19.50 -27.82 -12.96
N VAL A 498 -20.55 -27.64 -13.76
CA VAL A 498 -21.29 -28.72 -14.41
C VAL A 498 -21.47 -28.41 -15.90
N GLY A 499 -20.94 -29.27 -16.78
CA GLY A 499 -21.13 -29.14 -18.23
C GLY A 499 -20.37 -27.97 -18.87
N VAL A 500 -19.21 -27.59 -18.33
CA VAL A 500 -18.41 -26.45 -18.83
C VAL A 500 -17.34 -26.93 -19.80
N LYS A 501 -17.29 -26.33 -20.99
CA LYS A 501 -16.32 -26.71 -22.04
C LYS A 501 -14.88 -26.26 -21.72
N SER A 502 -14.73 -25.06 -21.18
CA SER A 502 -13.42 -24.51 -20.80
C SER A 502 -13.57 -23.63 -19.57
N LEU A 503 -12.80 -23.94 -18.53
CA LEU A 503 -12.76 -23.22 -17.27
C LEU A 503 -11.30 -23.03 -16.84
N THR A 504 -10.90 -21.80 -16.59
CA THR A 504 -9.59 -21.48 -16.02
C THR A 504 -9.78 -20.79 -14.66
N ILE A 505 -9.12 -21.31 -13.64
CA ILE A 505 -9.06 -20.75 -12.29
C ILE A 505 -7.60 -20.37 -12.04
N SER A 506 -7.31 -19.09 -11.89
CA SER A 506 -5.93 -18.61 -11.74
C SER A 506 -5.80 -17.68 -10.54
N SER A 507 -4.70 -17.79 -9.81
CA SER A 507 -4.36 -16.85 -8.73
C SER A 507 -5.47 -16.67 -7.69
N CYS A 508 -6.29 -17.70 -7.48
CA CYS A 508 -7.40 -17.66 -6.54
C CYS A 508 -6.98 -18.17 -5.16
N PHE A 509 -7.67 -17.69 -4.13
CA PHE A 509 -7.57 -18.23 -2.78
C PHE A 509 -8.88 -18.94 -2.42
N ILE A 510 -8.83 -20.25 -2.17
CA ILE A 510 -10.01 -21.07 -1.88
C ILE A 510 -9.82 -21.77 -0.52
N HIS A 511 -10.67 -21.46 0.44
CA HIS A 511 -10.49 -21.91 1.82
C HIS A 511 -11.78 -22.02 2.63
N ASP A 512 -11.68 -22.68 3.79
CA ASP A 512 -12.76 -22.85 4.79
C ASP A 512 -14.03 -23.54 4.24
N ASN A 513 -13.92 -24.37 3.20
CA ASN A 513 -15.07 -25.10 2.65
C ASN A 513 -15.27 -26.42 3.39
N SER A 514 -16.53 -26.69 3.78
CA SER A 514 -16.91 -27.80 4.64
C SER A 514 -16.61 -29.18 4.05
N TRP A 515 -16.68 -29.36 2.72
CA TRP A 515 -16.34 -30.63 2.05
C TRP A 515 -15.24 -30.52 1.00
N PHE A 516 -15.42 -29.69 -0.04
CA PHE A 516 -14.50 -29.67 -1.19
C PHE A 516 -14.14 -28.24 -1.62
N ALA A 517 -12.87 -27.97 -1.96
CA ALA A 517 -12.54 -26.72 -2.66
C ALA A 517 -13.23 -26.66 -4.04
N PHE A 518 -13.22 -27.79 -4.76
CA PHE A 518 -13.79 -27.88 -6.11
C PHE A 518 -14.69 -29.10 -6.34
N SER A 519 -15.71 -28.93 -7.17
CA SER A 519 -16.51 -30.04 -7.71
C SER A 519 -16.76 -29.89 -9.20
N PHE A 520 -16.29 -30.85 -10.01
CA PHE A 520 -16.41 -30.82 -11.46
C PHE A 520 -17.18 -32.02 -11.99
N LYS A 521 -18.20 -31.75 -12.82
CA LYS A 521 -19.01 -32.78 -13.46
C LYS A 521 -19.19 -32.48 -14.95
N ASP A 522 -18.82 -33.44 -15.80
CA ASP A 522 -18.99 -33.35 -17.26
C ASP A 522 -18.34 -32.07 -17.87
N CYS A 523 -17.18 -31.65 -17.34
CA CYS A 523 -16.39 -30.54 -17.87
C CYS A 523 -15.23 -31.05 -18.74
N ASP A 524 -14.94 -30.36 -19.86
CA ASP A 524 -13.94 -30.82 -20.83
C ASP A 524 -12.52 -30.36 -20.45
N ASN A 525 -12.26 -29.05 -20.45
CA ASN A 525 -10.94 -28.46 -20.18
C ASN A 525 -10.97 -27.57 -18.93
N VAL A 526 -10.60 -28.12 -17.78
CA VAL A 526 -10.44 -27.34 -16.54
C VAL A 526 -8.96 -27.16 -16.24
N THR A 527 -8.52 -25.92 -16.06
CA THR A 527 -7.16 -25.57 -15.63
C THR A 527 -7.22 -24.79 -14.32
N ILE A 528 -6.40 -25.18 -13.35
CA ILE A 528 -6.23 -24.47 -12.09
C ILE A 528 -4.75 -24.16 -11.94
N GLU A 529 -4.41 -22.88 -11.82
CA GLU A 529 -3.03 -22.44 -11.76
C GLU A 529 -2.77 -21.35 -10.71
N ASN A 530 -1.56 -21.34 -10.16
CA ASN A 530 -1.06 -20.32 -9.23
C ASN A 530 -2.02 -20.01 -8.05
N SER A 531 -2.87 -20.97 -7.66
CA SER A 531 -3.92 -20.78 -6.66
C SER A 531 -3.53 -21.40 -5.32
N GLN A 532 -4.06 -20.85 -4.23
CA GLN A 532 -3.86 -21.33 -2.87
C GLN A 532 -5.13 -22.04 -2.40
N LEU A 533 -5.01 -23.31 -1.99
CA LEU A 533 -6.08 -24.17 -1.50
C LEU A 533 -5.74 -24.56 -0.06
N ILE A 534 -6.37 -23.92 0.92
CA ILE A 534 -6.00 -24.04 2.34
C ILE A 534 -7.25 -24.36 3.17
N ASP A 535 -7.15 -25.19 4.21
CA ASP A 535 -8.24 -25.44 5.17
C ASP A 535 -9.56 -25.89 4.51
N ASN A 536 -9.47 -26.73 3.47
CA ASN A 536 -10.62 -27.40 2.87
C ASN A 536 -10.59 -28.88 3.27
N GLN A 537 -11.74 -29.49 3.59
CA GLN A 537 -11.76 -30.90 3.99
C GLN A 537 -11.15 -31.83 2.92
N GLU A 538 -11.45 -31.58 1.65
CA GLU A 538 -10.79 -32.19 0.51
C GLU A 538 -10.60 -31.16 -0.62
N VAL A 539 -9.60 -31.38 -1.47
CA VAL A 539 -9.32 -30.44 -2.57
C VAL A 539 -10.36 -30.54 -3.69
N MET A 540 -10.78 -31.74 -4.07
CA MET A 540 -11.57 -31.89 -5.30
C MET A 540 -12.41 -33.15 -5.37
N TYR A 541 -13.66 -32.97 -5.79
CA TYR A 541 -14.54 -34.04 -6.23
C TYR A 541 -14.80 -34.00 -7.74
N LYS A 542 -14.26 -34.97 -8.49
CA LYS A 542 -14.40 -35.02 -9.97
C LYS A 542 -15.28 -36.18 -10.45
N ARG A 543 -16.24 -35.89 -11.34
CA ARG A 543 -17.06 -36.88 -12.06
C ARG A 543 -16.97 -36.62 -13.57
N SER A 544 -16.13 -37.39 -14.26
CA SER A 544 -15.96 -37.32 -15.73
C SER A 544 -15.48 -35.95 -16.22
N SER A 545 -14.40 -35.43 -15.64
CA SER A 545 -13.80 -34.15 -16.07
C SER A 545 -12.27 -34.23 -16.07
N THR A 546 -11.64 -33.59 -17.06
CA THR A 546 -10.18 -33.48 -17.13
C THR A 546 -9.76 -32.18 -16.46
N VAL A 547 -8.88 -32.29 -15.46
CA VAL A 547 -8.41 -31.14 -14.68
C VAL A 547 -6.89 -31.11 -14.69
N ALA A 548 -6.32 -29.99 -15.12
CA ALA A 548 -4.89 -29.71 -15.07
C ALA A 548 -4.59 -28.78 -13.89
N LEU A 549 -3.57 -29.11 -13.10
CA LEU A 549 -3.11 -28.33 -11.96
C LEU A 549 -1.68 -27.86 -12.22
N HIS A 550 -1.42 -26.56 -12.11
CA HIS A 550 -0.09 -25.97 -12.32
C HIS A 550 0.29 -25.02 -11.18
N SER A 551 1.42 -25.25 -10.52
CA SER A 551 1.99 -24.31 -9.54
C SER A 551 1.01 -23.86 -8.43
N ASN A 552 0.13 -24.76 -7.98
CA ASN A 552 -0.80 -24.47 -6.89
C ASN A 552 -0.18 -24.82 -5.53
N VAL A 553 -0.53 -24.06 -4.50
CA VAL A 553 -0.21 -24.37 -3.11
C VAL A 553 -1.42 -25.08 -2.51
N ILE A 554 -1.21 -26.27 -1.95
CA ILE A 554 -2.24 -27.05 -1.28
C ILE A 554 -1.77 -27.30 0.14
N LYS A 555 -2.53 -26.85 1.12
CA LYS A 555 -2.22 -27.01 2.54
C LYS A 555 -3.46 -27.57 3.25
N ASP A 556 -3.28 -28.73 3.87
CA ASP A 556 -4.28 -29.37 4.74
C ASP A 556 -4.27 -28.75 6.14
#